data_AF-A0A5C8TJT2-F1
#
_entry.id   AF-A0A5C8TJT2-F1
#
_cell.length_a   1.000
_cell.length_b   1.000
_cell.length_c   1.000
_cell.angle_alpha   90.00
_cell.angle_beta   90.00
_cell.angle_gamma   90.00
#
_symmetry.space_group_name_H-M   'P 1'
#
loop_
_entity.id
_entity.type
_entity.pdbx_description
1 polymer ?
#
loop_
_entity_poly.entity_id
_entity_poly.type
_entity_poly.pdbx_seq_one_letter_code
_entity_poly.pdbx_strand_id
1 'polypeptide(L)'
;MTYKEKLSAILSKGYFPKELPFTFETKDFGIHANEIIDQWRANRVFSLKPARKISKKNKRNAYGYIVGATESEVISMPKRGFERRNINITHPIPQDLLCLDLSKNWLSIQKWLMRQKYSIDKI
;
A
#
# COMPACT_ATOMS: atom_id res chain seq x y z
N MET A 1 -6.67 -8.44 18.07
CA MET A 1 -5.61 -8.03 17.12
C MET A 1 -5.58 -6.52 16.98
N THR A 2 -4.51 -5.88 17.43
CA THR A 2 -4.31 -4.42 17.36
C THR A 2 -4.07 -3.95 15.92
N TYR A 3 -4.15 -2.64 15.64
CA TYR A 3 -3.85 -2.14 14.29
C TYR A 3 -2.38 -2.34 13.91
N LYS A 4 -1.47 -2.27 14.90
CA LYS A 4 -0.03 -2.50 14.70
C LYS A 4 0.26 -3.92 14.24
N GLU A 5 -0.35 -4.91 14.90
CA GLU A 5 -0.28 -6.32 14.49
C GLU A 5 -0.82 -6.55 13.08
N LYS A 6 -1.94 -5.89 12.73
CA LYS A 6 -2.52 -5.98 11.39
C LYS A 6 -1.62 -5.37 10.33
N LEU A 7 -1.07 -4.19 10.60
CA LEU A 7 -0.12 -3.52 9.70
C LEU A 7 1.08 -4.42 9.42
N SER A 8 1.68 -4.95 10.48
CA SER A 8 2.78 -5.89 10.39
C SER A 8 2.39 -7.11 9.56
N ALA A 9 1.26 -7.75 9.86
CA ALA A 9 0.79 -8.91 9.12
C ALA A 9 0.48 -8.63 7.63
N ILE A 10 -0.05 -7.45 7.29
CA ILE A 10 -0.34 -7.06 5.91
C ILE A 10 0.95 -6.82 5.14
N LEU A 11 1.88 -6.08 5.72
CA LEU A 11 3.16 -5.76 5.10
C LEU A 11 4.06 -6.99 4.99
N SER A 12 4.18 -7.81 6.04
CA SER A 12 4.95 -9.07 6.03
C SER A 12 4.45 -10.09 5.02
N LYS A 13 3.18 -10.00 4.61
CA LYS A 13 2.60 -10.86 3.58
C LYS A 13 2.78 -10.31 2.17
N GLY A 14 3.19 -9.05 2.02
CA GLY A 14 3.34 -8.38 0.73
C GLY A 14 2.12 -8.57 -0.16
N TYR A 15 0.97 -7.97 0.18
CA TYR A 15 -0.24 -8.17 -0.61
C TYR A 15 -0.08 -7.62 -2.04
N PHE A 16 0.15 -8.53 -2.98
CA PHE A 16 -0.09 -8.38 -4.41
C PHE A 16 -1.03 -9.51 -4.85
N PRO A 17 -1.88 -9.31 -5.87
CA PRO A 17 -2.66 -10.39 -6.47
C PRO A 17 -1.75 -11.58 -6.80
N LYS A 18 -2.24 -12.81 -6.58
CA LYS A 18 -1.48 -14.06 -6.75
C LYS A 18 -0.79 -14.20 -8.11
N GLU A 19 -1.24 -13.46 -9.13
CA GLU A 19 -0.68 -13.47 -10.48
C GLU A 19 0.70 -12.79 -10.59
N LEU A 20 1.10 -11.99 -9.60
CA LEU A 20 2.41 -11.33 -9.58
C LEU A 20 3.38 -12.09 -8.67
N PRO A 21 4.67 -12.24 -9.05
CA PRO A 21 5.66 -12.85 -8.18
C PRO A 21 5.73 -12.07 -6.87
N PHE A 22 5.95 -12.77 -5.75
CA PHE A 22 6.26 -12.13 -4.47
C PHE A 22 7.47 -11.23 -4.69
N THR A 23 7.25 -9.93 -4.86
CA THR A 23 8.32 -9.05 -5.33
C THR A 23 9.39 -8.89 -4.27
N PHE A 24 9.09 -9.09 -2.98
CA PHE A 24 10.05 -9.03 -1.87
C PHE A 24 9.57 -9.88 -0.68
N GLU A 25 10.44 -10.68 -0.07
CA GLU A 25 10.19 -11.22 1.28
C GLU A 25 10.15 -10.04 2.26
N THR A 26 8.95 -9.63 2.64
CA THR A 26 8.69 -8.38 3.39
C THR A 26 8.55 -8.61 4.88
N LYS A 27 8.96 -9.79 5.40
CA LYS A 27 8.76 -10.17 6.80
C LYS A 27 9.38 -9.16 7.75
N ASP A 28 10.67 -8.88 7.58
CA ASP A 28 11.42 -7.93 8.43
C ASP A 28 10.87 -6.51 8.29
N PHE A 29 10.51 -6.15 7.06
CA PHE A 29 9.88 -4.86 6.78
C PHE A 29 8.55 -4.69 7.52
N GLY A 30 7.70 -5.72 7.55
CA GLY A 30 6.47 -5.70 8.32
C GLY A 30 6.69 -5.71 9.83
N ILE A 31 7.75 -6.35 10.33
CA ILE A 31 8.12 -6.31 11.76
C ILE A 31 8.49 -4.88 12.17
N HIS A 32 9.34 -4.21 11.37
CA HIS A 32 9.84 -2.86 11.65
C HIS A 32 8.96 -1.73 11.10
N ALA A 33 7.81 -2.05 10.47
CA ALA A 33 6.99 -1.07 9.76
C ALA A 33 6.59 0.15 10.59
N ASN A 34 6.25 -0.03 11.88
CA ASN A 34 5.88 1.10 12.73
C ASN A 34 7.07 2.04 12.96
N GLU A 35 8.25 1.49 13.24
CA GLU A 35 9.48 2.26 13.47
C GLU A 35 9.89 3.02 12.21
N ILE A 36 9.85 2.35 11.06
CA ILE A 36 10.15 2.92 9.74
C ILE A 36 9.20 4.09 9.45
N ILE A 37 7.89 3.89 9.64
CA ILE A 37 6.90 4.95 9.41
C ILE A 37 7.12 6.14 10.34
N ASP A 38 7.44 5.89 11.61
CA ASP A 38 7.68 6.97 12.58
C ASP A 38 8.98 7.73 12.25
N GLN A 39 10.03 7.05 11.79
CA GLN A 39 11.25 7.68 11.27
C GLN A 39 10.96 8.51 10.01
N TRP A 40 10.18 7.98 9.06
CA TRP A 40 9.78 8.72 7.86
C TRP A 40 8.97 9.96 8.17
N ARG A 41 8.10 9.90 9.20
CA ARG A 41 7.41 11.09 9.72
C ARG A 41 8.39 12.10 10.31
N ALA A 42 9.32 11.64 11.15
CA ALA A 42 10.32 12.50 11.77
C ALA A 42 11.18 13.22 10.72
N ASN A 43 11.55 12.51 9.66
CA ASN A 43 12.34 13.01 8.53
C ASN A 43 11.51 13.80 7.50
N ARG A 44 10.19 13.99 7.73
CA ARG A 44 9.27 14.71 6.84
C ARG A 44 9.25 14.17 5.40
N VAL A 45 9.46 12.87 5.25
CA VAL A 45 9.43 12.16 3.96
C VAL A 45 8.05 12.26 3.30
N PHE A 46 7.00 12.31 4.14
CA PHE A 46 5.64 12.63 3.72
C PHE A 46 5.04 13.66 4.66
N SER A 47 4.00 14.36 4.18
CA SER A 47 3.25 15.32 4.99
C SER A 47 1.81 14.85 5.16
N LEU A 48 1.37 14.73 6.41
CA LEU A 48 -0.04 14.56 6.74
C LEU A 48 -0.69 15.94 6.66
N LYS A 49 -1.46 16.20 5.60
CA LYS A 49 -2.27 17.42 5.59
C LYS A 49 -3.50 17.17 6.46
N PRO A 50 -3.79 18.00 7.48
CA PRO A 50 -5.13 17.99 8.06
C PRO A 50 -6.08 18.27 6.89
N ALA A 51 -7.09 17.42 6.71
CA ALA A 51 -8.00 17.50 5.57
C ALA A 51 -8.50 18.94 5.42
N ARG A 52 -7.93 19.71 4.47
CA ARG A 52 -8.53 20.97 4.02
C ARG A 52 -9.97 20.62 3.73
N LYS A 53 -10.96 21.30 4.32
CA LYS A 53 -12.40 21.01 4.12
C LYS A 53 -12.63 20.67 2.65
N ILE A 54 -12.70 19.37 2.33
CA ILE A 54 -12.68 18.91 0.96
C ILE A 54 -14.04 19.35 0.42
N SER A 55 -14.04 20.38 -0.42
CA SER A 55 -15.21 20.78 -1.18
C SER A 55 -15.79 19.51 -1.81
N LYS A 56 -17.11 19.29 -1.63
CA LYS A 56 -17.81 18.05 -2.01
C LYS A 56 -17.55 17.61 -3.47
N LYS A 57 -17.06 18.50 -4.34
CA LYS A 57 -16.69 18.23 -5.74
C LYS A 57 -15.37 17.45 -5.95
N ASN A 58 -14.41 17.48 -5.02
CA ASN A 58 -13.06 16.90 -5.22
C ASN A 58 -12.78 15.67 -4.33
N LYS A 59 -13.70 14.71 -4.27
CA LYS A 59 -13.52 13.47 -3.48
C LYS A 59 -12.72 12.36 -4.17
N ARG A 60 -12.52 12.45 -5.49
CA ARG A 60 -11.69 11.48 -6.22
C ARG A 60 -10.23 11.88 -5.98
N ASN A 61 -9.45 11.03 -5.30
CA ASN A 61 -8.02 11.20 -4.95
C ASN A 61 -7.69 12.01 -3.67
N ALA A 62 -8.60 12.06 -2.69
CA ALA A 62 -8.32 12.72 -1.42
C ALA A 62 -7.65 11.79 -0.39
N TYR A 63 -6.40 11.41 -0.64
CA TYR A 63 -5.58 10.78 0.39
C TYR A 63 -5.30 11.78 1.54
N GLY A 64 -5.21 11.30 2.78
CA GLY A 64 -4.93 12.13 3.96
C GLY A 64 -3.48 12.62 4.05
N TYR A 65 -2.67 12.33 3.04
CA TYR A 65 -1.24 12.58 3.00
C TYR A 65 -0.82 13.09 1.62
N ILE A 66 0.24 13.89 1.61
CA ILE A 66 0.99 14.22 0.40
C ILE A 66 2.34 13.54 0.48
N VAL A 67 2.64 12.79 -0.56
CA VAL A 67 3.92 12.13 -0.76
C VAL A 67 4.74 12.96 -1.75
N GLY A 68 6.06 13.03 -1.57
CA GLY A 68 6.98 13.65 -2.53
C GLY A 68 7.12 12.82 -3.81
N ALA A 69 8.24 12.95 -4.52
CA ALA A 69 8.53 12.16 -5.73
C ALA A 69 8.62 10.65 -5.41
N THR A 70 7.47 9.97 -5.40
CA THR A 70 7.33 8.52 -5.21
C THR A 70 6.81 7.89 -6.49
N GLU A 71 7.50 8.15 -7.58
CA GLU A 71 7.27 7.47 -8.84
C GLU A 71 7.76 6.03 -8.73
N SER A 72 7.05 5.09 -9.37
CA SER A 72 7.51 3.72 -9.46
C SER A 72 8.70 3.65 -10.40
N GLU A 73 9.75 2.95 -10.00
CA GLU A 73 10.87 2.68 -10.89
C GLU A 73 10.42 1.64 -11.94
N VAL A 74 10.59 1.97 -13.22
CA VAL A 74 10.17 1.10 -14.32
C VAL A 74 11.41 0.46 -14.93
N ILE A 75 11.56 -0.84 -14.74
CA ILE A 75 12.65 -1.63 -15.31
C ILE A 75 12.11 -2.43 -16.50
N SER A 76 12.79 -2.36 -17.64
CA SER A 76 12.44 -3.16 -18.82
C SER A 76 13.26 -4.45 -18.85
N MET A 77 12.61 -5.59 -18.66
CA MET A 77 13.25 -6.92 -18.77
C MET A 77 12.87 -7.60 -20.09
N PRO A 78 13.79 -8.35 -20.73
CA PRO A 78 13.46 -9.17 -21.89
C PRO A 78 12.46 -10.28 -21.52
N LYS A 79 11.46 -10.53 -22.38
CA LYS A 79 10.51 -11.65 -22.22
C LYS A 79 10.86 -12.81 -23.16
N ARG A 80 10.80 -12.58 -24.47
CA ARG A 80 11.23 -13.52 -25.53
C ARG A 80 11.45 -12.77 -26.86
N GLY A 81 12.57 -12.99 -27.53
CA GLY A 81 12.91 -12.26 -28.77
C GLY A 81 13.03 -10.75 -28.52
N PHE A 82 12.33 -9.95 -29.34
CA PHE A 82 12.27 -8.48 -29.19
C PHE A 82 11.20 -7.99 -28.20
N GLU A 83 10.40 -8.90 -27.62
CA GLU A 83 9.37 -8.53 -26.66
C GLU A 83 10.00 -8.18 -25.29
N ARG A 84 9.54 -7.08 -24.69
CA ARG A 84 9.96 -6.64 -23.35
C ARG A 84 8.79 -6.61 -22.39
N ARG A 85 9.06 -6.87 -21.11
CA ARG A 85 8.11 -6.73 -20.00
C ARG A 85 8.55 -5.55 -19.14
N ASN A 86 7.63 -4.64 -18.86
CA ASN A 86 7.84 -3.58 -17.89
C ASN A 86 7.56 -4.13 -16.50
N ILE A 87 8.55 -4.04 -15.62
CA ILE A 87 8.45 -4.36 -14.21
C ILE A 87 8.45 -3.04 -13.47
N ASN A 88 7.33 -2.74 -12.82
CA ASN A 88 7.19 -1.54 -12.03
C ASN A 88 7.51 -1.88 -10.58
N ILE A 89 8.62 -1.35 -10.07
CA ILE A 89 8.96 -1.42 -8.65
C ILE A 89 8.23 -0.27 -7.97
N THR A 90 7.22 -0.60 -7.17
CA THR A 90 6.45 0.38 -6.41
C THR A 90 7.31 0.97 -5.31
N HIS A 91 7.27 2.30 -5.18
CA HIS A 91 7.91 2.97 -4.04
C HIS A 91 7.29 2.46 -2.71
N PRO A 92 8.08 2.15 -1.67
CA PRO A 92 7.55 1.56 -0.43
C PRO A 92 6.64 2.51 0.35
N ILE A 93 6.95 3.82 0.38
CA ILE A 93 6.15 4.84 1.10
C ILE A 93 4.63 4.78 0.80
N PRO A 94 4.16 4.93 -0.46
CA PRO A 94 2.71 4.91 -0.73
C PRO A 94 2.05 3.58 -0.36
N GLN A 95 2.76 2.45 -0.52
CA GLN A 95 2.28 1.14 -0.11
C GLN A 95 2.09 1.07 1.40
N ASP A 96 3.06 1.55 2.17
CA ASP A 96 3.01 1.53 3.64
C ASP A 96 1.92 2.43 4.20
N LEU A 97 1.76 3.62 3.63
CA LEU A 97 0.71 4.55 4.04
C LEU A 97 -0.68 3.96 3.76
N LEU A 98 -0.85 3.29 2.61
CA LEU A 98 -2.08 2.58 2.30
C LEU A 98 -2.33 1.43 3.29
N CYS A 99 -1.34 0.59 3.55
CA CYS A 99 -1.45 -0.51 4.50
C CYS A 99 -1.75 -0.02 5.92
N LEU A 100 -1.15 1.10 6.34
CA LEU A 100 -1.45 1.76 7.60
C LEU A 100 -2.91 2.20 7.67
N ASP A 101 -3.42 2.87 6.63
CA ASP A 101 -4.81 3.34 6.60
C ASP A 101 -5.80 2.17 6.55
N LEU A 102 -5.49 1.09 5.83
CA LEU A 102 -6.27 -0.14 5.83
C LEU A 102 -6.30 -0.79 7.22
N SER A 103 -5.15 -0.86 7.90
CA SER A 103 -5.03 -1.46 9.24
C SER A 103 -5.86 -0.70 10.29
N LYS A 104 -5.88 0.63 10.21
CA LYS A 104 -6.68 1.51 11.09
C LYS A 104 -8.17 1.37 10.82
N ASN A 105 -8.56 1.28 9.54
CA ASN A 105 -9.97 1.24 9.11
C ASN A 105 -10.50 -0.17 8.88
N TRP A 106 -9.79 -1.21 9.33
CA TRP A 106 -10.08 -2.61 9.02
C TRP A 106 -11.52 -3.04 9.33
N LEU A 107 -12.10 -2.56 10.43
CA LEU A 107 -13.48 -2.91 10.81
C LEU A 107 -14.50 -2.47 9.76
N SER A 108 -14.30 -1.29 9.17
CA SER A 108 -15.17 -0.76 8.11
C SER A 108 -15.02 -1.61 6.84
N ILE A 109 -13.78 -1.92 6.46
CA ILE A 109 -13.46 -2.72 5.28
C ILE A 109 -14.04 -4.13 5.43
N GLN A 110 -13.82 -4.78 6.58
CA GLN A 110 -14.33 -6.11 6.88
C GLN A 110 -15.87 -6.16 6.78
N LYS A 111 -16.58 -5.14 7.25
CA LYS A 111 -18.04 -5.04 7.10
C LYS A 111 -18.48 -5.06 5.64
N TRP A 112 -17.73 -4.41 4.75
CA TRP A 112 -18.02 -4.43 3.31
C TRP A 112 -17.62 -5.74 2.64
N LEU A 113 -16.47 -6.33 3.01
CA LEU A 113 -16.04 -7.63 2.50
C LEU A 113 -17.03 -8.75 2.86
N MET A 114 -17.59 -8.74 4.08
CA MET A 114 -18.62 -9.70 4.48
C MET A 114 -19.92 -9.59 3.69
N ARG A 115 -20.18 -8.45 3.05
CA ARG A 115 -21.38 -8.24 2.21
C ARG A 115 -21.16 -8.67 0.77
N GLN A 116 -19.93 -8.98 0.36
CA GLN A 116 -19.68 -9.45 -1.00
C GLN A 116 -20.26 -10.85 -1.19
N LYS A 117 -21.13 -10.97 -2.20
CA LYS A 117 -21.72 -12.25 -2.64
C LYS A 117 -20.78 -13.05 -3.55
N TYR A 118 -19.87 -12.33 -4.21
CA TYR A 118 -18.88 -12.88 -5.14
C TYR A 118 -17.50 -12.40 -4.72
N SER A 119 -16.54 -13.32 -4.68
CA SER A 119 -15.11 -13.01 -4.49
C SER A 119 -14.35 -13.51 -5.70
N ILE A 120 -13.41 -12.69 -6.19
CA ILE A 120 -12.47 -13.05 -7.25
C ILE A 120 -11.58 -14.22 -6.83
N ASP A 121 -11.35 -14.43 -5.53
CA ASP A 121 -10.55 -15.55 -5.02
C ASP A 121 -11.21 -16.94 -5.21
N LYS A 122 -12.46 -17.00 -5.66
CA LYS A 122 -13.24 -18.24 -5.85
C LYS A 122 -13.58 -18.53 -7.32
N ILE A 123 -12.99 -17.82 -8.27
CA ILE A 123 -13.09 -18.09 -9.71
C ILE A 123 -11.80 -18.77 -10.15
#